data_AF-Q4SME4-F1
#
_entry.id   AF-Q4SME4-F1
#
_cell.length_a   1.000
_cell.length_b   1.000
_cell.length_c   1.000
_cell.angle_alpha   90.00
_cell.angle_beta   90.00
_cell.angle_gamma   90.00
#
_symmetry.space_group_name_H-M   'P 1'
#
loop_
_entity.id
_entity.type
_entity.pdbx_description
1 polymer ?
#
loop_
_entity_poly.entity_id
_entity_poly.type
_entity_poly.pdbx_seq_one_letter_code
_entity_poly.pdbx_strand_id
1 'polypeptide(L)' 'MAEPAETSSTAGQRLSAPESFGVSTLEPGLRPPGQPPGRQVPIRVQMLDDTQEVFEIPVSKMS' A
#
# COMPACT_ATOMS: atom_id res chain seq x y z
N MET A 1 0.92 -3.49 -45.01
CA MET A 1 1.90 -2.83 -44.13
C MET A 1 1.17 -1.69 -43.45
N ALA A 2 0.88 -1.79 -42.16
CA ALA A 2 0.31 -0.70 -41.36
C ALA A 2 0.98 -0.74 -39.98
N GLU A 3 1.48 0.41 -39.57
CA GLU A 3 2.43 0.66 -38.49
C GLU A 3 1.82 0.42 -37.10
N PRO A 4 2.61 0.01 -36.07
CA PRO A 4 2.08 -0.11 -34.72
C PRO A 4 1.84 1.29 -34.12
N ALA A 5 0.63 1.53 -33.63
CA ALA A 5 0.28 2.77 -32.95
C ALA A 5 1.12 2.93 -31.67
N GLU A 6 1.92 3.99 -31.62
CA GLU A 6 2.69 4.45 -30.47
C GLU A 6 1.72 4.72 -29.30
N THR A 7 1.69 3.83 -28.30
CA THR A 7 0.92 4.07 -27.09
C THR A 7 1.63 5.11 -26.25
N SER A 8 1.27 6.37 -26.42
CA SER A 8 1.71 7.47 -25.57
C SER A 8 1.30 7.20 -24.12
N SER A 9 2.27 6.83 -23.28
CA SER A 9 2.07 6.70 -21.84
C SER A 9 1.75 8.09 -21.28
N THR A 10 0.48 8.33 -20.99
CA THR A 10 0.02 9.58 -20.39
C THR A 10 0.44 9.66 -18.92
N ALA A 11 0.77 10.85 -18.44
CA ALA A 11 1.07 11.07 -17.03
C ALA A 11 -0.15 10.65 -16.18
N GLY A 12 0.02 9.63 -15.33
CA GLY A 12 -1.06 9.03 -14.54
C GLY A 12 -1.42 7.59 -14.92
N GLN A 13 -0.75 7.00 -15.93
CA GLN A 13 -0.86 5.57 -16.19
C GLN A 13 -0.34 4.80 -14.95
N ARG A 14 -1.26 4.21 -14.17
CA ARG A 14 -0.88 3.27 -13.11
C ARG A 14 -0.20 2.10 -13.80
N LEU A 15 1.13 2.00 -13.67
CA LEU A 15 1.89 0.80 -14.02
C LEU A 15 1.14 -0.35 -13.39
N SER A 16 0.61 -1.25 -14.21
CA SER A 16 -0.40 -2.25 -13.86
C SER A 16 0.01 -3.02 -12.61
N ALA A 17 -0.38 -2.49 -11.44
CA ALA A 17 -0.36 -3.28 -10.24
C ALA A 17 -1.40 -4.37 -10.50
N PRO A 18 -1.05 -5.65 -10.36
CA PRO A 18 -2.00 -6.73 -10.62
C PRO A 18 -3.27 -6.42 -9.84
N GLU A 19 -4.42 -6.47 -10.52
CA GLU A 19 -5.72 -6.38 -9.87
C GLU A 19 -5.71 -7.47 -8.79
N SER A 20 -5.63 -7.04 -7.52
CA SER A 20 -5.63 -7.99 -6.41
C SER A 20 -7.03 -8.56 -6.36
N PHE A 21 -7.23 -9.71 -6.99
CA PHE A 21 -8.43 -10.53 -6.83
C PHE A 21 -8.38 -11.16 -5.44
N GLY A 22 -8.59 -10.34 -4.41
CA GLY A 22 -8.78 -10.79 -3.05
C GLY A 22 -10.08 -11.58 -2.98
N VAL A 23 -10.00 -12.91 -3.06
CA VAL A 23 -11.14 -13.78 -2.79
C VAL A 23 -11.42 -13.73 -1.29
N SER A 24 -12.56 -13.15 -0.92
CA SER A 24 -13.03 -13.16 0.46
C SER A 24 -13.60 -14.55 0.78
N THR A 25 -13.02 -15.24 1.77
CA THR A 25 -13.58 -16.49 2.32
C THR A 25 -14.63 -16.25 3.41
N LEU A 26 -15.04 -14.99 3.60
CA LEU A 26 -16.04 -14.61 4.60
C LEU A 26 -17.45 -14.72 4.03
N GLU A 27 -18.38 -15.18 4.87
CA GLU A 27 -19.80 -15.14 4.54
C GLU A 27 -20.26 -13.68 4.30
N PRO A 28 -21.23 -13.44 3.39
CA PRO A 28 -21.75 -12.12 3.12
C PRO A 28 -22.23 -11.41 4.41
N GLY A 29 -21.71 -10.20 4.65
CA GLY A 29 -22.01 -9.41 5.85
C GLY A 29 -20.98 -9.57 6.98
N LEU A 30 -20.06 -10.51 6.87
CA LEU A 30 -18.91 -10.59 7.78
C LEU A 30 -17.77 -9.70 7.28
N ARG A 31 -17.25 -8.86 8.18
CA ARG A 31 -16.02 -8.11 7.93
C ARG A 31 -14.81 -8.99 8.27
N PRO A 32 -13.67 -8.82 7.58
CA PRO A 32 -12.43 -9.50 7.97
C PRO A 32 -12.11 -9.18 9.43
N PRO A 33 -11.51 -10.13 10.17
CA PRO A 33 -11.09 -9.87 11.53
C PRO A 33 -10.21 -8.62 11.51
N GLY A 34 -10.48 -7.69 12.43
CA GLY A 34 -9.63 -6.51 12.58
C GLY A 34 -8.19 -6.97 12.74
N GLN A 35 -7.26 -6.32 12.04
CA GLN A 35 -5.84 -6.59 12.26
C GLN A 35 -5.59 -6.41 13.76
N PRO A 36 -5.14 -7.44 14.49
CA PRO A 36 -4.79 -7.26 15.89
C PRO A 36 -3.78 -6.11 15.95
N PRO A 37 -3.89 -5.18 16.92
CA PRO A 37 -2.93 -4.10 17.03
C PRO A 37 -1.54 -4.75 17.15
N GLY A 38 -0.80 -4.74 16.05
CA GLY A 38 0.57 -5.24 16.04
C GLY A 38 1.39 -4.43 17.04
N ARG A 39 2.55 -4.95 17.43
CA ARG A 39 3.49 -4.14 18.20
C ARG A 39 3.76 -2.84 17.43
N GLN A 40 3.42 -1.70 18.00
CA GLN A 40 3.79 -0.40 17.45
C GLN A 40 5.25 -0.14 17.84
N VAL A 41 6.05 0.35 16.90
CA VAL A 41 7.44 0.72 17.15
C VAL A 41 7.58 2.22 16.96
N PRO A 42 8.11 2.95 17.96
CA PRO A 42 8.39 4.37 17.79
C PRO A 42 9.59 4.54 16.87
N ILE A 43 9.45 5.42 15.88
CA ILE A 43 10.52 5.82 14.96
C ILE A 43 10.72 7.33 15.09
N ARG A 44 11.97 7.74 15.34
CA ARG A 44 12.37 9.14 15.28
C ARG A 44 12.72 9.51 13.85
N VAL A 45 12.12 10.58 13.35
CA VAL A 45 12.36 11.13 12.02
C VAL A 45 12.93 12.54 12.18
N GLN A 46 14.00 12.82 11.45
CA GLN A 46 14.58 14.15 11.34
C GLN A 46 13.94 14.85 10.15
N MET A 47 13.23 15.94 10.41
CA MET A 47 12.61 16.76 9.38
C MET A 47 13.65 17.66 8.71
N LEU A 48 13.31 18.23 7.55
CA LEU A 48 14.22 19.10 6.77
C LEU A 48 14.55 20.42 7.47
N ASP A 49 13.66 20.88 8.35
CA ASP A 49 13.81 22.07 9.19
C ASP A 49 14.54 21.79 10.52
N ASP A 50 15.28 20.69 10.60
CA ASP A 50 16.05 20.26 11.77
C ASP A 50 15.23 19.89 13.02
N THR A 51 13.90 19.86 12.93
CA THR A 51 13.03 19.33 14.00
C THR A 51 12.95 17.80 14.01
N GLN A 52 12.76 17.22 15.20
CA GLN A 52 12.61 15.77 15.37
C GLN A 52 11.18 15.42 15.75
N GLU A 53 10.61 14.46 15.04
CA GLU A 53 9.27 13.93 15.31
C GLU A 53 9.32 12.42 15.58
N VAL A 54 8.39 11.94 16.40
CA VAL A 54 8.27 10.52 16.74
C VAL A 54 6.95 9.99 16.18
N PHE A 55 7.05 8.94 15.36
CA PHE A 55 5.89 8.27 14.75
C PHE A 55 5.76 6.84 15.30
N GLU A 56 4.54 6.43 15.63
CA GLU A 56 4.25 5.03 15.96
C GLU A 56 3.89 4.26 14.69
N ILE A 57 4.72 3.28 14.31
CA ILE A 57 4.52 2.48 13.10
C ILE A 57 4.16 1.04 13.48
N PRO A 58 3.10 0.44 12.92
CA PRO A 58 2.77 -0.96 13.16
C PRO A 58 3.80 -1.89 12.50
N VAL A 59 4.25 -2.91 13.23
CA VAL A 59 5.09 -3.97 12.63
C VAL A 59 4.21 -4.95 11.85
N SER A 60 4.37 -4.98 10.53
CA SER A 60 3.83 -6.08 9.72
C SER A 60 4.68 -7.32 9.93
N LYS A 61 4.05 -8.44 10.27
CA LYS A 61 4.72 -9.73 10.23
C LYS A 61 4.89 -10.11 8.76
N MET A 62 6.13 -10.08 8.25
CA MET A 62 6.43 -10.76 6.98
C MET A 62 6.16 -12.26 7.19
N SER A 63 5.20 -12.79 6.43
CA SER A 63 4.87 -14.21 6.38
C SER A 63 5.73 -14.92 5.35
#